data_AF-F0XV76-F1
#
_entry.id   AF-F0XV76-F1
#
_cell.length_a   1.000
_cell.length_b   1.000
_cell.length_c   1.000
_cell.angle_alpha   90.00
_cell.angle_beta   90.00
_cell.angle_gamma   90.00
#
_symmetry.space_group_name_H-M   'P 1'
#
loop_
_entity.id
_entity.type
_entity.pdbx_description
1 polymer ?
#
loop_
_entity_poly.entity_id
_entity_poly.type
_entity_poly.pdbx_seq_one_letter_code
_entity_poly.pdbx_strand_id
1 'polypeptide(L)'
;MYGLGAGATADLGTLELATRSVAQHAKAGAIVVEKSTVPCGTARMISDILGQVRPEMSFEVLSNPEFLAEGSAVNNLMNPDRVLIGSDKSAKGLRAAEALKAVYGAWVPHKRILTVNTFSSELTKLIANAMLAQRISSINAVSALCEELGADVEEVSRALGADSRLGPKFLQSGVGFGGSCFEKDILNLSWLASSLNLPEVARYWTEILTINHYQRERFTRTVSRKLNNTLRGKKIAIFGFAFKEGTNDTRNSVAVHLIAEMAAELPQEIAVYDPGCAVEEVEEEIQRVLGHKYLHMARVKVRSSWLETVEGASAVCILTPWAQFRGQLLNTVGSSSKDKPAHPTRDNLHEGPGISISATGEGALSEMDIITLEAMNESLDEVASDDPLRRFLPQPVCLQGCKACATTSLENRVEELVDWNLVFKVMKQPSWVFDGRNIVNSALLQGMGFKVHSIGKCF
;
A
#
# COMPACT_ATOMS: atom_id res chain seq x y z
N MET A 1 -9.27 20.13 -12.57
CA MET A 1 -8.46 19.76 -13.73
C MET A 1 -9.17 20.24 -14.99
N TYR A 2 -8.54 21.11 -15.77
CA TYR A 2 -9.08 21.67 -17.01
C TYR A 2 -8.11 21.39 -18.16
N GLY A 3 -8.60 21.07 -19.37
CA GLY A 3 -7.77 20.80 -20.56
C GLY A 3 -7.99 19.42 -21.19
N LEU A 4 -7.31 19.16 -22.33
CA LEU A 4 -7.30 17.85 -22.99
C LEU A 4 -6.72 16.79 -22.05
N GLY A 5 -7.44 15.69 -21.82
CA GLY A 5 -7.01 14.63 -20.90
C GLY A 5 -7.29 14.91 -19.42
N ALA A 6 -8.16 15.88 -19.09
CA ALA A 6 -8.62 16.13 -17.73
C ALA A 6 -9.19 14.85 -17.07
N GLY A 7 -8.76 14.56 -15.84
CA GLY A 7 -9.13 13.34 -15.12
C GLY A 7 -8.29 12.11 -15.45
N ALA A 8 -7.47 12.15 -16.51
CA ALA A 8 -6.59 11.04 -16.91
C ALA A 8 -5.10 11.42 -16.99
N THR A 9 -4.77 12.71 -16.98
CA THR A 9 -3.40 13.23 -17.06
C THR A 9 -3.03 14.01 -15.80
N ALA A 10 -1.74 14.00 -15.45
CA ALA A 10 -1.23 14.76 -14.33
C ALA A 10 -1.23 16.27 -14.65
N ASP A 11 -1.54 17.11 -13.66
CA ASP A 11 -1.35 18.56 -13.78
C ASP A 11 0.14 18.88 -13.72
N LEU A 12 0.67 19.46 -14.80
CA LEU A 12 2.08 19.79 -14.95
C LEU A 12 2.41 21.25 -14.57
N GLY A 13 1.44 22.05 -14.11
CA GLY A 13 1.65 23.46 -13.81
C GLY A 13 2.77 23.70 -12.79
N THR A 14 2.79 22.93 -11.69
CA THR A 14 3.86 23.03 -10.68
C THR A 14 5.21 22.61 -11.24
N LEU A 15 5.24 21.59 -12.11
CA LEU A 15 6.47 21.12 -12.75
C LEU A 15 7.02 22.16 -13.73
N GLU A 16 6.15 22.78 -14.53
CA GLU A 16 6.55 23.85 -15.45
C GLU A 16 7.15 25.03 -14.68
N LEU A 17 6.50 25.48 -13.60
CA LEU A 17 7.02 26.56 -12.75
C LEU A 17 8.39 26.22 -12.15
N ALA A 18 8.55 24.99 -11.64
CA ALA A 18 9.83 24.52 -11.13
C ALA A 18 10.90 24.50 -12.23
N THR A 19 10.55 24.05 -13.43
CA THR A 19 11.46 24.00 -14.58
C THR A 19 11.90 25.39 -15.00
N ARG A 20 10.99 26.37 -15.05
CA ARG A 20 11.31 27.77 -15.35
C ARG A 20 12.25 28.37 -14.29
N SER A 21 12.02 28.08 -13.02
CA SER A 21 12.89 28.51 -11.92
C SER A 21 14.30 27.91 -12.04
N VAL A 22 14.40 26.61 -12.35
CA VAL A 22 15.68 25.94 -12.62
C VAL A 22 16.37 26.59 -13.81
N ALA A 23 15.69 26.83 -14.93
CA ALA A 23 16.26 27.48 -16.10
C ALA A 23 16.89 28.84 -15.76
N GLN A 24 16.20 29.66 -14.95
CA GLN A 24 16.65 31.00 -14.57
C GLN A 24 17.90 31.02 -13.70
N HIS A 25 18.17 29.96 -12.94
CA HIS A 25 19.21 29.97 -11.89
C HIS A 25 20.30 28.91 -12.06
N ALA A 26 20.06 27.88 -12.89
CA ALA A 26 20.99 26.78 -13.07
C ALA A 26 22.33 27.26 -13.65
N LYS A 27 23.41 26.62 -13.19
CA LYS A 27 24.78 26.87 -13.66
C LYS A 27 25.06 26.07 -14.93
N ALA A 28 25.99 26.56 -15.75
CA ALA A 28 26.47 25.82 -16.91
C ALA A 28 26.98 24.42 -16.51
N GLY A 29 26.55 23.40 -17.25
CA GLY A 29 26.90 22.00 -16.98
C GLY A 29 26.03 21.30 -15.92
N ALA A 30 25.00 21.96 -15.39
CA ALA A 30 24.02 21.30 -14.53
C ALA A 30 23.25 20.20 -15.29
N ILE A 31 23.00 19.09 -14.60
CA ILE A 31 22.13 18.00 -15.07
C ILE A 31 20.79 18.16 -14.35
N VAL A 32 19.70 18.19 -15.10
CA VAL A 32 18.34 18.27 -14.55
C VAL A 32 17.76 16.85 -14.51
N VAL A 33 17.35 16.40 -13.33
CA VAL A 33 16.80 15.05 -13.14
C VAL A 33 15.33 15.16 -12.76
N GLU A 34 14.46 14.69 -13.63
CA GLU A 34 13.04 14.50 -13.37
C GLU A 34 12.87 13.26 -12.48
N LYS A 35 12.31 13.45 -11.28
CA LYS A 35 12.15 12.39 -10.27
C LYS A 35 10.72 12.33 -9.74
N SER A 36 9.77 12.03 -10.60
CA SER A 36 8.34 12.00 -10.29
C SER A 36 7.63 10.88 -11.05
N THR A 37 6.36 10.66 -10.70
CA THR A 37 5.47 9.88 -11.56
C THR A 37 4.73 10.84 -12.48
N VAL A 38 5.30 11.03 -13.68
CA VAL A 38 4.84 11.99 -14.69
C VAL A 38 4.39 11.29 -15.98
N PRO A 39 3.57 11.95 -16.82
CA PRO A 39 3.21 11.43 -18.14
C PRO A 39 4.44 11.26 -19.03
N CYS A 40 4.37 10.34 -20.00
CA CYS A 40 5.42 10.19 -21.00
C CYS A 40 5.60 11.46 -21.84
N GLY A 41 6.84 11.84 -22.12
CA GLY A 41 7.21 13.07 -22.84
C GLY A 41 7.51 14.26 -21.92
N THR A 42 7.46 14.08 -20.60
CA THR A 42 7.72 15.16 -19.63
C THR A 42 9.17 15.64 -19.67
N ALA A 43 10.14 14.72 -19.79
CA ALA A 43 11.55 15.07 -19.97
C ALA A 43 11.78 15.94 -21.22
N ARG A 44 11.02 15.69 -22.30
CA ARG A 44 11.06 16.52 -23.50
C ARG A 44 10.48 17.91 -23.25
N MET A 45 9.33 17.99 -22.58
CA MET A 45 8.74 19.27 -22.16
C MET A 45 9.72 20.09 -21.31
N ILE A 46 10.40 19.45 -20.36
CA ILE A 46 11.42 20.10 -19.53
C ILE A 46 12.55 20.66 -20.42
N SER A 47 13.09 19.86 -21.33
CA SER A 47 14.12 20.31 -22.28
C SER A 47 13.66 21.51 -23.13
N ASP A 48 12.42 21.49 -23.63
CA ASP A 48 11.85 22.58 -24.44
C ASP A 48 11.74 23.87 -23.62
N ILE A 49 11.27 23.81 -22.37
CA ILE A 49 11.19 24.97 -21.47
C ILE A 49 12.58 25.52 -21.16
N LEU A 50 13.55 24.65 -20.85
CA LEU A 50 14.93 25.06 -20.56
C LEU A 50 15.53 25.82 -21.76
N GLY A 51 15.35 25.30 -22.98
CA GLY A 51 15.84 25.93 -24.21
C GLY A 51 15.13 27.23 -24.59
N GLN A 52 13.86 27.40 -24.21
CA GLN A 52 13.13 28.66 -24.41
C GLN A 52 13.57 29.75 -23.43
N VAL A 53 13.79 29.39 -22.16
CA VAL A 53 14.12 30.36 -21.10
C VAL A 53 15.61 30.75 -21.12
N ARG A 54 16.50 29.83 -21.50
CA ARG A 54 17.94 30.06 -21.65
C ARG A 54 18.51 29.43 -22.93
N PRO A 55 18.22 30.01 -24.12
CA PRO A 55 18.67 29.46 -25.40
C PRO A 55 20.20 29.42 -25.57
N GLU A 56 20.93 30.24 -24.82
CA GLU A 56 22.39 30.31 -24.82
C GLU A 56 23.07 29.17 -24.03
N MET A 57 22.30 28.39 -23.25
CA MET A 57 22.82 27.36 -22.36
C MET A 57 22.15 26.00 -22.61
N SER A 58 22.95 24.95 -22.81
CA SER A 58 22.44 23.59 -22.96
C SER A 58 22.46 22.83 -21.64
N PHE A 59 21.33 22.21 -21.30
CA PHE A 59 21.17 21.33 -20.14
C PHE A 59 20.84 19.91 -20.59
N GLU A 60 21.40 18.92 -19.88
CA GLU A 60 20.99 17.53 -20.07
C GLU A 60 19.85 17.20 -19.11
N VAL A 61 18.76 16.65 -19.64
CA VAL A 61 17.58 16.25 -18.87
C VAL A 61 17.54 14.73 -18.78
N LEU A 62 17.48 14.21 -17.56
CA LEU A 62 17.34 12.79 -17.26
C LEU A 62 15.96 12.51 -16.66
N SER A 63 15.42 11.33 -16.95
CA SER A 63 14.29 10.77 -16.19
C SER A 63 14.83 9.75 -15.19
N ASN A 64 14.41 9.82 -13.94
CA ASN A 64 14.80 8.89 -12.89
C ASN A 64 13.58 8.58 -12.00
N PRO A 65 12.65 7.74 -12.48
CA PRO A 65 11.43 7.46 -11.76
C PRO A 65 11.72 6.83 -10.39
N GLU A 66 10.86 7.14 -9.43
CA GLU A 66 10.88 6.53 -8.11
C GLU A 66 10.10 5.20 -8.11
N PHE A 67 10.50 4.21 -7.30
CA PHE A 67 9.79 2.94 -7.12
C PHE A 67 9.61 2.62 -5.64
N LEU A 68 9.14 3.61 -4.88
CA LEU A 68 8.92 3.54 -3.45
C LEU A 68 7.51 3.07 -3.15
N ALA A 69 7.37 2.29 -2.09
CA ALA A 69 6.08 2.03 -1.47
C ALA A 69 6.05 2.69 -0.09
N GLU A 70 4.97 3.42 0.21
CA GLU A 70 4.76 4.02 1.54
C GLU A 70 4.89 2.97 2.66
N GLY A 71 5.35 3.37 3.84
CA GLY A 71 5.69 2.42 4.92
C GLY A 71 7.00 1.65 4.73
N SER A 72 7.61 1.67 3.54
CA SER A 72 8.91 1.01 3.27
C SER A 72 9.90 1.89 2.49
N ALA A 73 9.63 3.20 2.42
CA ALA A 73 10.36 4.13 1.55
C ALA A 73 11.88 4.15 1.81
N VAL A 74 12.31 4.21 3.08
CA VAL A 74 13.74 4.21 3.44
C VAL A 74 14.41 2.92 2.98
N ASN A 75 13.82 1.77 3.31
CA ASN A 75 14.37 0.48 2.88
C ASN A 75 14.38 0.34 1.33
N ASN A 76 13.37 0.84 0.63
CA ASN A 76 13.34 0.85 -0.84
C ASN A 76 14.41 1.77 -1.45
N LEU A 77 14.80 2.85 -0.77
CA LEU A 77 15.90 3.73 -1.20
C LEU A 77 17.28 3.10 -0.96
N MET A 78 17.45 2.44 0.19
CA MET A 78 18.72 1.80 0.56
C MET A 78 18.94 0.48 -0.20
N ASN A 79 17.87 -0.29 -0.42
CA ASN A 79 17.91 -1.62 -1.02
C ASN A 79 16.94 -1.74 -2.21
N PRO A 80 17.08 -0.92 -3.27
CA PRO A 80 16.17 -0.99 -4.41
C PRO A 80 16.34 -2.31 -5.18
N ASP A 81 15.22 -2.82 -5.72
CA ASP A 81 15.25 -3.90 -6.71
C ASP A 81 16.03 -3.47 -7.96
N ARG A 82 15.84 -2.21 -8.36
CA ARG A 82 16.52 -1.52 -9.47
C ARG A 82 16.41 0.00 -9.34
N VAL A 83 17.39 0.68 -9.92
CA VAL A 83 17.35 2.11 -10.24
C VAL A 83 17.26 2.23 -11.76
N LEU A 84 16.38 3.10 -12.25
CA LEU A 84 16.19 3.34 -13.68
C LEU A 84 16.60 4.77 -14.03
N ILE A 85 17.47 4.94 -15.02
CA ILE A 85 17.94 6.24 -15.50
C ILE A 85 17.66 6.32 -17.01
N GLY A 86 16.79 7.24 -17.41
CA GLY A 86 16.52 7.59 -18.79
C GLY A 86 17.36 8.78 -19.23
N SER A 87 18.06 8.67 -20.37
CA SER A 87 18.81 9.77 -20.97
C SER A 87 18.61 9.86 -22.48
N ASP A 88 19.00 10.97 -23.09
CA ASP A 88 19.23 11.01 -24.53
C ASP A 88 20.40 10.10 -24.92
N LYS A 89 20.41 9.62 -26.18
CA LYS A 89 21.48 8.73 -26.70
C LYS A 89 22.72 9.47 -27.19
N SER A 90 22.72 10.79 -27.17
CA SER A 90 23.90 11.61 -27.48
C SER A 90 25.03 11.40 -26.48
N ALA A 91 26.25 11.73 -26.88
CA ALA A 91 27.43 11.65 -26.01
C ALA A 91 27.33 12.56 -24.76
N LYS A 92 26.51 13.62 -24.78
CA LYS A 92 26.25 14.44 -23.60
C LYS A 92 25.25 13.75 -22.66
N GLY A 93 24.14 13.26 -23.20
CA GLY A 93 23.13 12.53 -22.43
C GLY A 93 23.69 11.29 -21.74
N LEU A 94 24.50 10.49 -22.44
CA LEU A 94 25.17 9.33 -21.86
C LEU A 94 26.15 9.69 -20.74
N ARG A 95 26.90 10.80 -20.87
CA ARG A 95 27.77 11.29 -19.80
C ARG A 95 26.99 11.77 -18.59
N ALA A 96 25.84 12.43 -18.80
CA ALA A 96 24.96 12.83 -17.72
C ALA A 96 24.37 11.61 -16.99
N ALA A 97 23.96 10.57 -17.72
CA ALA A 97 23.48 9.31 -17.15
C ALA A 97 24.55 8.62 -16.30
N GLU A 98 25.79 8.55 -16.80
CA GLU A 98 26.91 7.96 -16.04
C GLU A 98 27.24 8.78 -14.78
N ALA A 99 27.13 10.11 -14.81
CA ALA A 99 27.28 10.94 -13.62
C ALA A 99 26.22 10.62 -12.55
N LEU A 100 24.95 10.48 -12.92
CA LEU A 100 23.89 10.09 -11.99
C LEU A 100 24.06 8.64 -11.50
N LYS A 101 24.48 7.73 -12.38
CA LYS A 101 24.79 6.34 -12.04
C LYS A 101 25.95 6.24 -11.04
N ALA A 102 26.95 7.12 -11.12
CA ALA A 102 28.03 7.18 -10.14
C ALA A 102 27.52 7.58 -8.74
N VAL A 103 26.54 8.49 -8.67
CA VAL A 103 25.89 8.84 -7.39
C VAL A 103 25.23 7.60 -6.77
N TYR A 104 24.36 6.92 -7.52
CA TYR A 104 23.72 5.70 -7.04
C TYR A 104 24.71 4.55 -6.76
N GLY A 105 25.79 4.48 -7.53
CA GLY A 105 26.84 3.46 -7.39
C GLY A 105 27.58 3.49 -6.06
N ALA A 106 27.42 4.55 -5.26
CA ALA A 106 27.96 4.62 -3.91
C ALA A 106 27.31 3.61 -2.93
N TRP A 107 26.06 3.18 -3.16
CA TRP A 107 25.39 2.16 -2.32
C TRP A 107 24.58 1.11 -3.10
N VAL A 108 24.19 1.39 -4.34
CA VAL A 108 23.43 0.46 -5.18
C VAL A 108 24.38 -0.34 -6.08
N PRO A 109 24.34 -1.69 -6.07
CA PRO A 109 25.14 -2.49 -6.99
C PRO A 109 24.89 -2.11 -8.45
N HIS A 110 25.95 -1.91 -9.23
CA HIS A 110 25.85 -1.46 -10.63
C HIS A 110 24.91 -2.32 -11.50
N LYS A 111 24.82 -3.64 -11.25
CA LYS A 111 23.91 -4.55 -11.95
C LYS A 111 22.41 -4.22 -11.76
N ARG A 112 22.08 -3.44 -10.73
CA ARG A 112 20.72 -2.96 -10.44
C ARG A 112 20.47 -1.54 -10.97
N ILE A 113 21.46 -0.88 -11.56
CA ILE A 113 21.30 0.45 -12.15
C ILE A 113 21.17 0.30 -13.67
N LEU A 114 19.96 0.51 -14.18
CA LEU A 114 19.59 0.35 -15.57
C LEU A 114 19.56 1.70 -16.27
N THR A 115 20.22 1.80 -17.41
CA THR A 115 20.20 3.00 -18.26
C THR A 115 19.44 2.73 -19.55
N VAL A 116 18.45 3.57 -19.84
CA VAL A 116 17.58 3.48 -21.02
C VAL A 116 17.40 4.87 -21.65
N ASN A 117 16.60 4.99 -22.72
CA ASN A 117 16.22 6.31 -23.20
C ASN A 117 15.17 6.97 -22.29
N THR A 118 15.05 8.30 -22.31
CA THR A 118 14.11 9.07 -21.47
C THR A 118 12.68 8.56 -21.55
N PHE A 119 12.15 8.38 -22.77
CA PHE A 119 10.77 7.93 -22.97
C PHE A 119 10.53 6.51 -22.43
N SER A 120 11.48 5.59 -22.63
CA SER A 120 11.42 4.25 -22.06
C SER A 120 11.47 4.25 -20.53
N SER A 121 12.19 5.19 -19.92
CA SER A 121 12.22 5.36 -18.46
C SER A 121 10.86 5.77 -17.91
N GLU A 122 10.27 6.83 -18.48
CA GLU A 122 8.94 7.33 -18.09
C GLU A 122 7.86 6.26 -18.29
N LEU A 123 7.85 5.60 -19.45
CA LEU A 123 6.88 4.55 -19.76
C LEU A 123 7.00 3.34 -18.83
N THR A 124 8.23 2.96 -18.44
CA THR A 124 8.45 1.83 -17.53
C THR A 124 7.78 2.04 -16.19
N LYS A 125 7.74 3.28 -15.66
CA LYS A 125 7.06 3.57 -14.40
C LYS A 125 5.55 3.36 -14.50
N LEU A 126 4.92 3.89 -15.56
CA LEU A 126 3.48 3.71 -15.79
C LEU A 126 3.12 2.23 -15.97
N ILE A 127 3.88 1.52 -16.80
CA ILE A 127 3.65 0.09 -17.07
C ILE A 127 3.86 -0.75 -15.81
N ALA A 128 4.90 -0.49 -15.02
CA ALA A 128 5.14 -1.25 -13.79
C ALA A 128 3.96 -1.14 -12.81
N ASN A 129 3.45 0.08 -12.59
CA ASN A 129 2.29 0.29 -11.72
C ASN A 129 1.00 -0.32 -12.30
N ALA A 130 0.78 -0.21 -13.61
CA ALA A 130 -0.34 -0.84 -14.28
C ALA A 130 -0.29 -2.37 -14.18
N MET A 131 0.87 -3.01 -14.31
CA MET A 131 1.04 -4.45 -14.15
C MET A 131 0.82 -4.92 -12.70
N LEU A 132 1.26 -4.14 -11.70
CA LEU A 132 0.98 -4.45 -10.29
C LEU A 132 -0.52 -4.40 -10.00
N ALA A 133 -1.20 -3.36 -10.47
CA ALA A 133 -2.65 -3.23 -10.36
C ALA A 133 -3.40 -4.32 -11.16
N GLN A 134 -2.90 -4.68 -12.34
CA GLN A 134 -3.45 -5.77 -13.15
C GLN A 134 -3.50 -7.07 -12.36
N ARG A 135 -2.42 -7.45 -11.66
CA ARG A 135 -2.39 -8.69 -10.87
C ARG A 135 -3.47 -8.70 -9.78
N ILE A 136 -3.67 -7.57 -9.10
CA ILE A 136 -4.73 -7.41 -8.09
C ILE A 136 -6.11 -7.57 -8.74
N SER A 137 -6.37 -6.88 -9.85
CA SER A 137 -7.65 -7.03 -10.56
C SER A 137 -7.87 -8.44 -11.09
N SER A 138 -6.84 -9.10 -11.61
CA SER A 138 -6.92 -10.48 -12.08
C SER A 138 -7.31 -11.44 -10.96
N ILE A 139 -6.65 -11.38 -9.79
CA ILE A 139 -7.02 -12.26 -8.68
C ILE A 139 -8.40 -11.90 -8.09
N ASN A 140 -8.80 -10.63 -8.11
CA ASN A 140 -10.15 -10.22 -7.70
C ASN A 140 -11.24 -10.76 -8.65
N ALA A 141 -11.01 -10.77 -9.96
CA ALA A 141 -11.91 -11.41 -10.91
C ALA A 141 -12.04 -12.93 -10.64
N VAL A 142 -10.90 -13.58 -10.35
CA VAL A 142 -10.90 -15.00 -9.94
C VAL A 142 -11.64 -15.21 -8.62
N SER A 143 -11.55 -14.27 -7.65
CA SER A 143 -12.28 -14.36 -6.38
C SER A 143 -13.79 -14.49 -6.58
N ALA A 144 -14.35 -13.77 -7.56
CA ALA A 144 -15.78 -13.90 -7.89
C ALA A 144 -16.12 -15.29 -8.45
N LEU A 145 -15.24 -15.89 -9.25
CA LEU A 145 -15.41 -17.26 -9.73
C LEU A 145 -15.33 -18.26 -8.57
N CYS A 146 -14.37 -18.08 -7.65
CA CYS A 146 -14.21 -18.96 -6.50
C CYS A 146 -15.48 -19.04 -5.64
N GLU A 147 -16.14 -17.90 -5.41
CA GLU A 147 -17.39 -17.85 -4.63
C GLU A 147 -18.55 -18.63 -5.27
N GLU A 148 -18.66 -18.60 -6.60
CA GLU A 148 -19.72 -19.31 -7.34
C GLU A 148 -19.40 -20.80 -7.55
N LEU A 149 -18.11 -21.15 -7.63
CA LEU A 149 -17.65 -22.53 -7.89
C LEU A 149 -17.38 -23.34 -6.62
N GLY A 150 -17.35 -22.71 -5.45
CA GLY A 150 -16.99 -23.38 -4.20
C GLY A 150 -15.49 -23.56 -3.99
N ALA A 151 -14.66 -22.74 -4.65
CA ALA A 151 -13.20 -22.74 -4.46
C ALA A 151 -12.77 -21.65 -3.45
N ASP A 152 -11.53 -21.75 -2.95
CA ASP A 152 -10.90 -20.73 -2.11
C ASP A 152 -9.83 -19.97 -2.91
N VAL A 153 -10.00 -18.65 -3.03
CA VAL A 153 -9.08 -17.76 -3.74
C VAL A 153 -7.67 -17.74 -3.15
N GLU A 154 -7.49 -17.97 -1.85
CA GLU A 154 -6.17 -18.04 -1.21
C GLU A 154 -5.44 -19.32 -1.59
N GLU A 155 -6.15 -20.44 -1.74
CA GLU A 155 -5.57 -21.68 -2.26
C GLU A 155 -5.15 -21.51 -3.72
N VAL A 156 -6.02 -20.91 -4.54
CA VAL A 156 -5.72 -20.60 -5.95
C VAL A 156 -4.52 -19.66 -6.05
N SER A 157 -4.50 -18.59 -5.26
CA SER A 157 -3.41 -17.61 -5.21
C SER A 157 -2.07 -18.27 -4.83
N ARG A 158 -2.07 -19.12 -3.80
CA ARG A 158 -0.88 -19.87 -3.36
C ARG A 158 -0.38 -20.82 -4.45
N ALA A 159 -1.29 -21.55 -5.10
CA ALA A 159 -0.95 -22.47 -6.19
C ALA A 159 -0.37 -21.74 -7.41
N LEU A 160 -0.96 -20.62 -7.81
CA LEU A 160 -0.44 -19.78 -8.90
C LEU A 160 0.91 -19.16 -8.54
N GLY A 161 1.05 -18.66 -7.31
CA GLY A 161 2.27 -18.00 -6.84
C GLY A 161 3.48 -18.91 -6.69
N ALA A 162 3.27 -20.23 -6.60
CA ALA A 162 4.33 -21.23 -6.58
C ALA A 162 5.03 -21.38 -7.95
N ASP A 163 4.38 -21.00 -9.05
CA ASP A 163 5.04 -20.90 -10.35
C ASP A 163 5.93 -19.65 -10.37
N SER A 164 7.24 -19.85 -10.45
CA SER A 164 8.23 -18.77 -10.40
C SER A 164 8.10 -17.74 -11.55
N ARG A 165 7.43 -18.08 -12.65
CA ARG A 165 7.15 -17.15 -13.76
C ARG A 165 6.03 -16.17 -13.40
N LEU A 166 5.12 -16.57 -12.51
CA LEU A 166 4.03 -15.73 -12.00
C LEU A 166 4.45 -15.03 -10.71
N GLY A 167 5.09 -15.76 -9.80
CA GLY A 167 5.52 -15.29 -8.49
C GLY A 167 4.37 -15.02 -7.50
N PRO A 168 4.65 -14.98 -6.19
CA PRO A 168 3.60 -14.96 -5.15
C PRO A 168 3.09 -13.56 -4.76
N LYS A 169 3.78 -12.50 -5.18
CA LYS A 169 3.46 -11.11 -4.77
C LYS A 169 2.27 -10.56 -5.55
N PHE A 170 1.51 -9.64 -4.94
CA PHE A 170 0.37 -8.96 -5.58
C PHE A 170 -0.73 -9.93 -6.06
N LEU A 171 -0.91 -11.05 -5.36
CA LEU A 171 -1.98 -12.04 -5.62
C LEU A 171 -2.93 -12.16 -4.42
N GLN A 172 -2.97 -11.15 -3.56
CA GLN A 172 -3.93 -11.09 -2.47
C GLN A 172 -5.23 -10.46 -2.98
N SER A 173 -6.33 -11.21 -2.94
CA SER A 173 -7.66 -10.68 -3.24
C SER A 173 -8.16 -9.77 -2.12
N GLY A 174 -9.06 -8.86 -2.45
CA GLY A 174 -9.76 -8.04 -1.45
C GLY A 174 -10.82 -7.15 -2.08
N VAL A 175 -11.25 -6.13 -1.35
CA VAL A 175 -12.30 -5.17 -1.80
C VAL A 175 -11.88 -4.28 -2.98
N GLY A 176 -10.62 -4.35 -3.39
CA GLY A 176 -10.03 -3.53 -4.44
C GLY A 176 -8.73 -2.88 -4.00
N PHE A 177 -7.99 -2.33 -4.96
CA PHE A 177 -6.88 -1.44 -4.68
C PHE A 177 -7.36 0.01 -4.60
N GLY A 178 -6.65 0.80 -3.79
CA GLY A 178 -6.79 2.24 -3.69
C GLY A 178 -5.43 2.92 -3.78
N GLY A 179 -5.34 4.13 -3.24
CA GLY A 179 -4.15 4.95 -3.28
C GLY A 179 -4.04 5.76 -4.59
N SER A 180 -3.22 6.81 -4.56
CA SER A 180 -3.17 7.81 -5.63
C SER A 180 -2.45 7.37 -6.91
N CYS A 181 -1.66 6.30 -6.87
CA CYS A 181 -0.77 5.92 -7.97
C CYS A 181 -1.45 5.04 -9.04
N PHE A 182 -2.06 3.91 -8.66
CA PHE A 182 -2.51 2.91 -9.64
C PHE A 182 -3.56 3.43 -10.61
N GLU A 183 -4.64 4.02 -10.10
CA GLU A 183 -5.72 4.53 -10.96
C GLU A 183 -5.21 5.63 -11.88
N LYS A 184 -4.47 6.60 -11.33
CA LYS A 184 -3.89 7.71 -12.09
C LYS A 184 -2.97 7.21 -13.21
N ASP A 185 -2.10 6.25 -12.94
CA ASP A 185 -1.11 5.77 -13.91
C ASP A 185 -1.76 4.91 -15.00
N ILE A 186 -2.78 4.11 -14.66
CA ILE A 186 -3.57 3.38 -15.67
C ILE A 186 -4.34 4.35 -16.56
N LEU A 187 -4.99 5.36 -15.99
CA LEU A 187 -5.70 6.38 -16.78
C LEU A 187 -4.74 7.14 -17.69
N ASN A 188 -3.53 7.46 -17.20
CA ASN A 188 -2.50 8.11 -18.00
C ASN A 188 -2.06 7.24 -19.17
N LEU A 189 -1.83 5.95 -18.91
CA LEU A 189 -1.44 4.98 -19.93
C LEU A 189 -2.55 4.76 -20.98
N SER A 190 -3.80 4.64 -20.55
CA SER A 190 -4.96 4.54 -21.44
C SER A 190 -5.14 5.79 -22.30
N TRP A 191 -4.92 6.97 -21.72
CA TRP A 191 -4.97 8.24 -22.45
C TRP A 191 -3.82 8.35 -23.47
N LEU A 192 -2.60 7.95 -23.09
CA LEU A 192 -1.45 7.87 -24.00
C LEU A 192 -1.73 6.94 -25.19
N ALA A 193 -2.28 5.75 -24.93
CA ALA A 193 -2.67 4.84 -26.00
C ALA A 193 -3.74 5.45 -26.92
N SER A 194 -4.75 6.11 -26.34
CA SER A 194 -5.82 6.77 -27.11
C SER A 194 -5.30 7.92 -27.98
N SER A 195 -4.38 8.74 -27.45
CA SER A 195 -3.79 9.86 -28.19
C SER A 195 -2.88 9.41 -29.34
N LEU A 196 -2.38 8.18 -29.27
CA LEU A 196 -1.64 7.50 -30.35
C LEU A 196 -2.53 6.71 -31.31
N ASN A 197 -3.87 6.85 -31.21
CA ASN A 197 -4.86 6.10 -31.99
C ASN A 197 -4.80 4.57 -31.78
N LEU A 198 -4.58 4.12 -30.54
CA LEU A 198 -4.56 2.70 -30.15
C LEU A 198 -5.72 2.36 -29.18
N PRO A 199 -6.98 2.39 -29.64
CA PRO A 199 -8.14 2.24 -28.76
C PRO A 199 -8.23 0.86 -28.10
N GLU A 200 -7.80 -0.22 -28.75
CA GLU A 200 -7.79 -1.57 -28.17
C GLU A 200 -6.82 -1.66 -26.99
N VAL A 201 -5.67 -1.00 -27.10
CA VAL A 201 -4.66 -0.94 -26.02
C VAL A 201 -5.19 -0.10 -24.86
N ALA A 202 -5.82 1.04 -25.14
CA ALA A 202 -6.46 1.86 -24.12
C ALA A 202 -7.55 1.09 -23.38
N ARG A 203 -8.40 0.33 -24.10
CA ARG A 203 -9.42 -0.52 -23.49
C ARG A 203 -8.82 -1.61 -22.61
N TYR A 204 -7.79 -2.31 -23.09
CA TYR A 204 -7.11 -3.37 -22.32
C TYR A 204 -6.66 -2.89 -20.94
N TRP A 205 -6.01 -1.72 -20.86
CA TRP A 205 -5.57 -1.16 -19.58
C TRP A 205 -6.74 -0.66 -18.73
N THR A 206 -7.78 -0.10 -19.36
CA THR A 206 -8.96 0.40 -18.65
C THR A 206 -9.78 -0.71 -17.99
N GLU A 207 -9.79 -1.93 -18.55
CA GLU A 207 -10.47 -3.09 -17.93
C GLU A 207 -9.95 -3.42 -16.53
N ILE A 208 -8.69 -3.06 -16.22
CA ILE A 208 -8.16 -3.21 -14.86
C ILE A 208 -8.97 -2.38 -13.86
N LEU A 209 -9.35 -1.15 -14.25
CA LEU A 209 -10.17 -0.26 -13.44
C LEU A 209 -11.63 -0.71 -13.41
N THR A 210 -12.15 -1.21 -14.53
CA THR A 210 -13.50 -1.80 -14.61
C THR A 210 -13.65 -2.92 -13.59
N ILE A 211 -12.70 -3.85 -13.54
CA ILE A 211 -12.72 -4.96 -12.57
C ILE A 211 -12.55 -4.45 -11.13
N ASN A 212 -11.69 -3.46 -10.89
CA ASN A 212 -11.53 -2.88 -9.56
C ASN A 212 -12.84 -2.21 -9.07
N HIS A 213 -13.54 -1.49 -9.96
CA HIS A 213 -14.86 -0.91 -9.67
C HIS A 213 -15.91 -1.99 -9.41
N TYR A 214 -16.00 -2.99 -10.28
CA TYR A 214 -16.88 -4.14 -10.10
C TYR A 214 -16.67 -4.81 -8.74
N GLN A 215 -15.42 -5.01 -8.31
CA GLN A 215 -15.12 -5.63 -7.02
C GLN A 215 -15.66 -4.83 -5.83
N ARG A 216 -15.54 -3.49 -5.87
CA ARG A 216 -16.11 -2.60 -4.84
C ARG A 216 -17.63 -2.73 -4.76
N GLU A 217 -18.31 -2.58 -5.90
CA GLU A 217 -19.77 -2.66 -5.97
C GLU A 217 -20.29 -4.04 -5.58
N ARG A 218 -19.57 -5.10 -5.96
CA ARG A 218 -19.93 -6.48 -5.63
C ARG A 218 -19.89 -6.71 -4.12
N PHE A 219 -18.88 -6.17 -3.45
CA PHE A 219 -18.75 -6.25 -2.00
C PHE A 219 -19.91 -5.51 -1.30
N THR A 220 -20.16 -4.24 -1.63
CA THR A 220 -21.24 -3.45 -1.00
C THR A 220 -22.62 -4.06 -1.24
N ARG A 221 -22.87 -4.55 -2.46
CA ARG A 221 -24.10 -5.28 -2.79
C ARG A 221 -24.26 -6.56 -2.00
N THR A 222 -23.16 -7.28 -1.73
CA THR A 222 -23.19 -8.50 -0.92
C THR A 222 -23.54 -8.18 0.53
N VAL A 223 -22.99 -7.09 1.09
CA VAL A 223 -23.36 -6.59 2.42
C VAL A 223 -24.87 -6.34 2.49
N SER A 224 -25.43 -5.57 1.55
CA SER A 224 -26.87 -5.26 1.51
C SER A 224 -27.74 -6.52 1.35
N ARG A 225 -27.38 -7.41 0.41
CA ARG A 225 -28.10 -8.69 0.18
C ARG A 225 -28.17 -9.54 1.44
N LYS A 226 -27.03 -9.74 2.13
CA LYS A 226 -26.95 -10.56 3.36
C LYS A 226 -27.65 -9.90 4.55
N LEU A 227 -27.88 -8.58 4.50
CA LEU A 227 -28.66 -7.81 5.47
C LEU A 227 -30.13 -7.62 5.05
N ASN A 228 -30.68 -8.56 4.28
CA ASN A 228 -32.07 -8.59 3.79
C ASN A 228 -32.39 -7.52 2.73
N ASN A 229 -31.44 -7.26 1.83
CA ASN A 229 -31.56 -6.31 0.71
C ASN A 229 -31.84 -4.87 1.14
N THR A 230 -31.43 -4.47 2.35
CA THR A 230 -31.52 -3.08 2.79
C THR A 230 -30.54 -2.78 3.92
N LEU A 231 -29.88 -1.62 3.83
CA LEU A 231 -29.11 -1.06 4.95
C LEU A 231 -29.93 -0.13 5.85
N ARG A 232 -31.17 0.21 5.49
CA ARG A 232 -32.01 1.15 6.26
C ARG A 232 -32.25 0.64 7.68
N GLY A 233 -32.09 1.55 8.65
CA GLY A 233 -32.24 1.20 10.07
C GLY A 233 -31.11 0.33 10.64
N LYS A 234 -30.05 0.04 9.86
CA LYS A 234 -28.87 -0.70 10.31
C LYS A 234 -27.73 0.25 10.62
N LYS A 235 -27.00 -0.05 11.69
CA LYS A 235 -25.67 0.52 11.94
C LYS A 235 -24.63 -0.43 11.34
N ILE A 236 -23.75 0.10 10.50
CA ILE A 236 -22.66 -0.65 9.86
C ILE A 236 -21.34 -0.13 10.43
N ALA A 237 -20.55 -1.03 11.01
CA ALA A 237 -19.22 -0.75 11.52
C ALA A 237 -18.19 -0.96 10.39
N ILE A 238 -17.28 -0.01 10.21
CA ILE A 238 -16.18 -0.06 9.26
C ILE A 238 -14.87 -0.10 10.03
N PHE A 239 -14.11 -1.17 9.81
CA PHE A 239 -12.78 -1.35 10.35
C PHE A 239 -11.74 -1.09 9.26
N GLY A 240 -11.00 -0.01 9.42
CA GLY A 240 -9.98 0.45 8.51
C GLY A 240 -10.47 1.45 7.48
N PHE A 241 -9.69 2.52 7.33
CA PHE A 241 -9.87 3.61 6.39
C PHE A 241 -8.59 3.91 5.61
N ALA A 242 -7.39 3.69 6.16
CA ALA A 242 -6.15 3.83 5.38
C ALA A 242 -6.17 2.95 4.13
N PHE A 243 -5.50 3.34 3.04
CA PHE A 243 -5.54 2.51 1.84
C PHE A 243 -4.78 1.17 1.99
N LYS A 244 -3.90 1.06 3.00
CA LYS A 244 -3.17 -0.14 3.41
C LYS A 244 -2.74 -0.08 4.88
N GLU A 245 -2.30 -1.20 5.42
CA GLU A 245 -1.66 -1.27 6.76
C GLU A 245 -0.31 -0.54 6.78
N GLY A 246 0.03 0.06 7.93
CA GLY A 246 1.33 0.71 8.17
C GLY A 246 1.46 2.13 7.61
N THR A 247 0.35 2.79 7.25
CA THR A 247 0.31 4.19 6.84
C THR A 247 -0.91 4.90 7.42
N ASN A 248 -0.81 6.21 7.63
CA ASN A 248 -1.94 7.06 7.98
C ASN A 248 -2.57 7.76 6.76
N ASP A 249 -2.09 7.48 5.54
CA ASP A 249 -2.60 8.14 4.34
C ASP A 249 -4.04 7.71 4.00
N THR A 250 -4.95 8.68 4.10
CA THR A 250 -6.38 8.56 3.83
C THR A 250 -6.74 8.81 2.36
N ARG A 251 -5.84 9.40 1.57
CA ARG A 251 -6.15 9.91 0.22
C ARG A 251 -6.43 8.77 -0.76
N ASN A 252 -7.53 8.89 -1.50
CA ASN A 252 -7.98 7.88 -2.48
C ASN A 252 -8.08 6.46 -1.87
N SER A 253 -8.41 6.37 -0.57
CA SER A 253 -8.67 5.08 0.06
C SER A 253 -9.84 4.36 -0.62
N VAL A 254 -9.75 3.05 -0.74
CA VAL A 254 -10.90 2.24 -1.19
C VAL A 254 -12.09 2.37 -0.23
N ALA A 255 -11.84 2.63 1.05
CA ALA A 255 -12.86 2.71 2.09
C ALA A 255 -13.84 3.85 1.84
N VAL A 256 -13.39 5.03 1.40
CA VAL A 256 -14.28 6.19 1.18
C VAL A 256 -15.30 5.91 0.06
N HIS A 257 -14.91 5.16 -0.97
CA HIS A 257 -15.82 4.76 -2.05
C HIS A 257 -16.87 3.76 -1.57
N LEU A 258 -16.46 2.75 -0.80
CA LEU A 258 -17.38 1.77 -0.21
C LEU A 258 -18.34 2.43 0.79
N ILE A 259 -17.86 3.35 1.62
CA ILE A 259 -18.69 4.15 2.52
C ILE A 259 -19.69 4.99 1.73
N ALA A 260 -19.26 5.63 0.63
CA ALA A 260 -20.15 6.43 -0.20
C ALA A 260 -21.26 5.61 -0.87
N GLU A 261 -20.94 4.41 -1.36
CA GLU A 261 -21.91 3.45 -1.90
C GLU A 261 -22.90 2.99 -0.82
N MET A 262 -22.41 2.55 0.35
CA MET A 262 -23.27 2.10 1.45
C MET A 262 -24.14 3.24 2.00
N ALA A 263 -23.62 4.47 2.09
CA ALA A 263 -24.36 5.62 2.59
C ALA A 263 -25.53 5.99 1.67
N ALA A 264 -25.44 5.68 0.37
CA ALA A 264 -26.52 5.90 -0.58
C ALA A 264 -27.78 5.05 -0.30
N GLU A 265 -27.65 3.94 0.43
CA GLU A 265 -28.79 3.13 0.89
C GLU A 265 -29.49 3.72 2.14
N LEU A 266 -28.98 4.84 2.67
CA LEU A 266 -29.51 5.54 3.85
C LEU A 266 -29.58 4.64 5.10
N PRO A 267 -28.44 4.08 5.56
CA PRO A 267 -28.39 3.34 6.82
C PRO A 267 -28.74 4.21 8.03
N GLN A 268 -28.93 3.59 9.19
CA GLN A 268 -29.06 4.33 10.45
C GLN A 268 -27.77 5.10 10.76
N GLU A 269 -26.63 4.41 10.62
CA GLU A 269 -25.29 4.95 10.87
C GLU A 269 -24.25 4.09 10.12
N ILE A 270 -23.19 4.73 9.62
CA ILE A 270 -21.93 4.08 9.27
C ILE A 270 -20.89 4.60 10.26
N ALA A 271 -20.42 3.74 11.16
CA ALA A 271 -19.39 4.07 12.13
C ALA A 271 -18.03 3.61 11.59
N VAL A 272 -17.01 4.47 11.61
CA VAL A 272 -15.69 4.20 11.03
C VAL A 272 -14.63 4.28 12.11
N TYR A 273 -13.75 3.28 12.17
CA TYR A 273 -12.57 3.26 13.02
C TYR A 273 -11.36 2.79 12.22
N ASP A 274 -10.26 3.54 12.32
CA ASP A 274 -8.95 3.15 11.80
C ASP A 274 -7.89 3.43 12.88
N PRO A 275 -7.05 2.45 13.26
CA PRO A 275 -6.05 2.64 14.31
C PRO A 275 -4.86 3.51 13.87
N GLY A 276 -4.58 3.62 12.57
CA GLY A 276 -3.45 4.35 12.01
C GLY A 276 -3.76 5.78 11.56
N CYS A 277 -5.03 6.11 11.33
CA CYS A 277 -5.44 7.46 10.90
C CYS A 277 -6.00 8.31 12.05
N ALA A 278 -5.75 9.62 12.01
CA ALA A 278 -6.42 10.56 12.89
C ALA A 278 -7.91 10.72 12.51
N VAL A 279 -8.77 10.92 13.49
CA VAL A 279 -10.23 11.06 13.28
C VAL A 279 -10.53 12.19 12.30
N GLU A 280 -9.86 13.33 12.47
CA GLU A 280 -10.05 14.53 11.67
C GLU A 280 -9.66 14.31 10.20
N GLU A 281 -8.56 13.58 9.95
CA GLU A 281 -8.08 13.28 8.59
C GLU A 281 -9.06 12.36 7.84
N VAL A 282 -9.68 11.42 8.55
CA VAL A 282 -10.72 10.55 8.00
C VAL A 282 -11.99 11.35 7.71
N GLU A 283 -12.43 12.21 8.63
CA GLU A 283 -13.60 13.06 8.44
C GLU A 283 -13.44 14.03 7.26
N GLU A 284 -12.27 14.65 7.12
CA GLU A 284 -11.95 15.53 5.99
C GLU A 284 -12.04 14.82 4.64
N GLU A 285 -11.50 13.59 4.54
CA GLU A 285 -11.56 12.79 3.31
C GLU A 285 -12.99 12.40 2.96
N ILE A 286 -13.75 11.92 3.94
CA ILE A 286 -15.17 11.58 3.77
C ILE A 286 -15.96 12.82 3.34
N GLN A 287 -15.72 13.97 3.97
CA GLN A 287 -16.37 15.24 3.63
C GLN A 287 -16.03 15.68 2.21
N ARG A 288 -14.81 15.44 1.71
CA ARG A 288 -14.44 15.76 0.32
C ARG A 288 -15.27 14.98 -0.69
N VAL A 289 -15.57 13.72 -0.41
CA VAL A 289 -16.30 12.82 -1.33
C VAL A 289 -17.83 12.93 -1.16
N LEU A 290 -18.31 13.08 0.08
CA LEU A 290 -19.73 13.05 0.44
C LEU A 290 -20.32 14.40 0.85
N GLY A 291 -19.52 15.47 0.95
CA GLY A 291 -19.95 16.75 1.52
C GLY A 291 -21.11 17.42 0.79
N HIS A 292 -21.23 17.19 -0.53
CA HIS A 292 -22.37 17.68 -1.32
C HIS A 292 -23.65 16.86 -1.11
N LYS A 293 -23.58 15.71 -0.45
CA LYS A 293 -24.69 14.80 -0.17
C LYS A 293 -25.00 14.81 1.33
N TYR A 294 -25.57 15.92 1.82
CA TYR A 294 -25.83 16.16 3.25
C TYR A 294 -26.48 14.97 3.97
N LEU A 295 -27.51 14.37 3.36
CA LEU A 295 -28.21 13.21 3.94
C LEU A 295 -27.32 11.99 4.13
N HIS A 296 -26.34 11.79 3.25
CA HIS A 296 -25.40 10.67 3.34
C HIS A 296 -24.36 10.97 4.41
N MET A 297 -23.77 12.17 4.38
CA MET A 297 -22.75 12.60 5.34
C MET A 297 -23.27 12.57 6.78
N ALA A 298 -24.53 12.97 7.02
CA ALA A 298 -25.12 12.96 8.35
C ALA A 298 -25.14 11.57 9.03
N ARG A 299 -25.05 10.49 8.24
CA ARG A 299 -25.04 9.09 8.71
C ARG A 299 -23.64 8.54 8.99
N VAL A 300 -22.59 9.19 8.52
CA VAL A 300 -21.21 8.71 8.70
C VAL A 300 -20.63 9.33 9.96
N LYS A 301 -20.04 8.50 10.83
CA LYS A 301 -19.45 8.91 12.10
C LYS A 301 -18.10 8.24 12.28
N VAL A 302 -17.05 9.03 12.44
CA VAL A 302 -15.73 8.51 12.76
C VAL A 302 -15.60 8.39 14.28
N ARG A 303 -15.04 7.29 14.77
CA ARG A 303 -14.89 6.98 16.19
C ARG A 303 -13.42 6.82 16.53
N SER A 304 -13.07 7.09 17.78
CA SER A 304 -11.71 6.94 18.31
C SER A 304 -11.43 5.53 18.85
N SER A 305 -12.46 4.70 19.04
CA SER A 305 -12.33 3.33 19.56
C SER A 305 -13.11 2.32 18.69
N TRP A 306 -12.58 1.09 18.63
CA TRP A 306 -13.25 -0.01 17.95
C TRP A 306 -14.57 -0.39 18.66
N LEU A 307 -14.65 -0.25 19.98
CA LEU A 307 -15.82 -0.61 20.78
C LEU A 307 -17.05 0.26 20.45
N GLU A 308 -16.88 1.58 20.44
CA GLU A 308 -17.95 2.53 20.03
C GLU A 308 -18.42 2.29 18.59
N THR A 309 -17.51 1.82 17.76
CA THR A 309 -17.78 1.53 16.34
C THR A 309 -18.72 0.34 16.19
N VAL A 310 -18.52 -0.73 16.97
CA VAL A 310 -19.31 -1.97 16.85
C VAL A 310 -20.56 -2.01 17.73
N GLU A 311 -20.65 -1.17 18.76
CA GLU A 311 -21.80 -1.19 19.68
C GLU A 311 -23.13 -0.97 18.94
N GLY A 312 -24.05 -1.94 19.04
CA GLY A 312 -25.33 -1.92 18.35
C GLY A 312 -25.25 -2.06 16.82
N ALA A 313 -24.07 -2.35 16.25
CA ALA A 313 -23.89 -2.59 14.83
C ALA A 313 -24.55 -3.91 14.39
N SER A 314 -25.08 -3.93 13.18
CA SER A 314 -25.64 -5.14 12.54
C SER A 314 -24.57 -5.90 11.74
N ALA A 315 -23.52 -5.21 11.32
CA ALA A 315 -22.41 -5.78 10.58
C ALA A 315 -21.12 -5.02 10.85
N VAL A 316 -19.99 -5.73 10.77
CA VAL A 316 -18.63 -5.18 10.70
C VAL A 316 -18.07 -5.46 9.32
N CYS A 317 -17.55 -4.45 8.64
CA CYS A 317 -16.85 -4.58 7.35
C CYS A 317 -15.37 -4.23 7.55
N ILE A 318 -14.49 -5.19 7.27
CA ILE A 318 -13.04 -5.01 7.41
C ILE A 318 -12.46 -4.61 6.06
N LEU A 319 -11.97 -3.37 5.96
CA LEU A 319 -11.55 -2.74 4.70
C LEU A 319 -10.04 -2.45 4.64
N THR A 320 -9.32 -2.55 5.76
CA THR A 320 -7.86 -2.39 5.82
C THR A 320 -7.25 -3.52 6.64
N PRO A 321 -6.15 -4.15 6.20
CA PRO A 321 -5.64 -5.38 6.81
C PRO A 321 -4.82 -5.16 8.10
N TRP A 322 -5.22 -4.24 8.97
CA TRP A 322 -4.54 -3.96 10.24
C TRP A 322 -4.46 -5.20 11.14
N ALA A 323 -3.29 -5.49 11.69
CA ALA A 323 -3.07 -6.61 12.62
C ALA A 323 -4.04 -6.61 13.81
N GLN A 324 -4.43 -5.43 14.31
CA GLN A 324 -5.37 -5.25 15.41
C GLN A 324 -6.72 -5.95 15.17
N PHE A 325 -7.17 -6.01 13.91
CA PHE A 325 -8.46 -6.60 13.54
C PHE A 325 -8.43 -8.14 13.46
N ARG A 326 -7.25 -8.77 13.43
CA ARG A 326 -7.12 -10.23 13.56
C ARG A 326 -7.59 -10.70 14.95
N GLY A 327 -7.49 -9.82 15.96
CA GLY A 327 -7.88 -10.05 17.34
C GLY A 327 -6.90 -10.93 18.11
N GLN A 328 -7.15 -11.12 19.41
CA GLN A 328 -6.25 -11.84 20.35
C GLN A 328 -6.12 -13.35 20.12
N LEU A 329 -6.71 -13.93 19.07
CA LEU A 329 -6.85 -15.38 18.97
C LEU A 329 -5.78 -16.02 18.10
N LEU A 330 -4.56 -16.03 18.65
CA LEU A 330 -3.56 -17.07 18.43
C LEU A 330 -2.97 -17.49 19.79
N ASN A 331 -3.02 -18.80 20.07
CA ASN A 331 -2.46 -19.55 21.21
C ASN A 331 -3.38 -19.87 22.40
N THR A 332 -4.41 -20.68 22.17
CA THR A 332 -4.89 -21.64 23.18
C THR A 332 -4.78 -23.07 22.63
N VAL A 333 -3.54 -23.56 22.55
CA VAL A 333 -3.25 -25.00 22.62
C VAL A 333 -2.37 -25.24 23.85
N GLY A 334 -3.02 -25.71 24.91
CA GLY A 334 -2.50 -26.45 26.07
C GLY A 334 -1.14 -26.07 26.68
N SER A 335 -1.16 -25.29 27.77
CA SER A 335 -0.21 -25.49 28.87
C SER A 335 -0.97 -25.73 30.19
N SER A 336 -1.53 -26.93 30.31
CA SER A 336 -1.92 -27.48 31.62
C SER A 336 -1.23 -28.83 31.84
N SER A 337 -0.05 -28.79 32.46
CA SER A 337 0.27 -29.65 33.61
C SER A 337 1.66 -29.32 34.12
N LYS A 338 1.72 -29.06 35.42
CA LYS A 338 2.93 -29.17 36.21
C LYS A 338 3.28 -30.65 36.29
N ASP A 339 4.47 -31.06 35.87
CA ASP A 339 5.17 -32.18 36.50
C ASP A 339 6.70 -32.04 36.35
N LYS A 340 7.38 -32.43 37.42
CA LYS A 340 8.80 -32.21 37.74
C LYS A 340 9.77 -33.03 36.85
N PRO A 341 11.05 -32.64 36.76
CA PRO A 341 12.04 -33.33 35.95
C PRO A 341 12.59 -34.57 36.66
N ALA A 342 12.68 -35.70 35.95
CA ALA A 342 13.44 -36.87 36.37
C ALA A 342 14.60 -37.10 35.40
N HIS A 343 15.80 -37.26 35.97
CA HIS A 343 17.06 -37.54 35.29
C HIS A 343 17.01 -38.80 34.41
N PRO A 344 17.64 -38.81 33.21
CA PRO A 344 17.99 -40.04 32.53
C PRO A 344 19.41 -40.48 32.89
N THR A 345 19.51 -41.70 33.41
CA THR A 345 20.74 -42.48 33.51
C THR A 345 21.09 -43.08 32.14
N ARG A 346 22.40 -43.14 31.90
CA ARG A 346 23.07 -43.68 30.71
C ARG A 346 22.74 -45.15 30.50
N ASP A 347 22.55 -45.55 29.24
CA ASP A 347 23.30 -46.68 28.64
C ASP A 347 23.13 -46.77 27.10
N ASN A 348 24.27 -46.63 26.43
CA ASN A 348 24.80 -47.29 25.22
C ASN A 348 23.89 -47.58 24.00
N LEU A 349 24.24 -47.00 22.84
CA LEU A 349 25.00 -47.67 21.76
C LEU A 349 25.23 -46.73 20.54
N HIS A 350 26.51 -46.56 20.18
CA HIS A 350 27.03 -46.11 18.87
C HIS A 350 26.72 -47.19 17.79
N GLU A 351 26.63 -47.02 16.45
CA GLU A 351 27.26 -46.08 15.51
C GLU A 351 26.68 -46.27 14.07
N GLY A 352 26.44 -45.16 13.33
CA GLY A 352 26.65 -44.97 11.86
C GLY A 352 25.63 -45.51 10.82
N PRO A 353 25.64 -44.99 9.57
CA PRO A 353 25.53 -43.58 9.16
C PRO A 353 24.29 -43.39 8.25
N GLY A 354 23.34 -42.55 8.68
CA GLY A 354 22.15 -42.20 7.90
C GLY A 354 22.01 -40.70 7.79
N ILE A 355 22.34 -40.14 6.63
CA ILE A 355 22.07 -38.75 6.29
C ILE A 355 20.56 -38.61 6.10
N SER A 356 19.87 -38.01 7.07
CA SER A 356 18.50 -37.49 6.92
C SER A 356 18.52 -35.99 7.15
N ILE A 357 18.27 -35.22 6.09
CA ILE A 357 18.02 -33.78 6.16
C ILE A 357 16.56 -33.61 6.55
N SER A 358 16.30 -33.22 7.79
CA SER A 358 15.00 -32.74 8.27
C SER A 358 15.05 -31.23 8.45
N ALA A 359 14.06 -30.57 7.84
CA ALA A 359 13.71 -29.18 8.06
C ALA A 359 13.14 -28.94 9.48
N THR A 360 13.37 -27.73 9.99
CA THR A 360 12.69 -26.88 11.00
C THR A 360 13.82 -26.08 11.68
N GLY A 361 13.86 -24.76 11.77
CA GLY A 361 12.82 -23.76 12.01
C GLY A 361 13.39 -22.83 13.10
N GLU A 362 13.12 -21.52 12.97
CA GLU A 362 13.30 -20.45 13.97
C GLU A 362 14.76 -19.96 14.18
N GLY A 363 15.05 -18.66 14.12
CA GLY A 363 14.19 -17.50 14.41
C GLY A 363 14.43 -16.90 15.80
N ALA A 364 15.53 -17.25 16.46
CA ALA A 364 16.08 -16.51 17.59
C ALA A 364 17.51 -16.09 17.24
N LEU A 365 17.81 -14.80 17.39
CA LEU A 365 19.19 -14.28 17.32
C LEU A 365 20.01 -15.03 18.38
N SER A 366 21.17 -15.57 17.99
CA SER A 366 22.08 -16.17 18.97
C SER A 366 22.59 -15.08 19.92
N GLU A 367 23.06 -15.45 21.13
CA GLU A 367 23.74 -14.49 22.02
C GLU A 367 24.88 -13.75 21.31
N MET A 368 25.52 -14.39 20.34
CA MET A 368 26.56 -13.76 19.52
C MET A 368 25.99 -12.73 18.55
N ASP A 369 24.79 -12.94 18.01
CA ASP A 369 24.10 -11.98 17.15
C ASP A 369 23.57 -10.78 17.96
N ILE A 370 23.14 -11.00 19.21
CA ILE A 370 22.72 -9.94 20.14
C ILE A 370 23.93 -9.08 20.53
N ILE A 371 25.05 -9.69 20.91
CA ILE A 371 26.29 -8.96 21.23
C ILE A 371 26.81 -8.21 19.99
N THR A 372 26.67 -8.78 18.79
CA THR A 372 27.05 -8.10 17.54
C THR A 372 26.13 -6.91 17.26
N LEU A 373 24.83 -7.02 17.52
CA LEU A 373 23.87 -5.93 17.40
C LEU A 373 24.09 -4.84 18.45
N GLU A 374 24.40 -5.19 19.69
CA GLU A 374 24.72 -4.25 20.76
C GLU A 374 26.03 -3.50 20.46
N ALA A 375 27.06 -4.19 19.96
CA ALA A 375 28.29 -3.57 19.50
C ALA A 375 28.09 -2.65 18.28
N MET A 376 27.18 -3.02 17.35
CA MET A 376 26.80 -2.15 16.24
C MET A 376 26.00 -0.92 16.73
N ASN A 377 25.18 -1.07 17.76
CA ASN A 377 24.42 0.04 18.36
C ASN A 377 25.33 1.01 19.14
N GLU A 378 26.30 0.50 19.90
CA GLU A 378 27.33 1.33 20.55
C GLU A 378 28.22 2.03 19.51
N SER A 379 28.46 1.41 18.34
CA SER A 379 29.18 2.06 17.24
C SER A 379 28.36 3.13 16.51
N LEU A 380 27.02 3.14 16.63
CA LEU A 380 26.15 4.15 16.03
C LEU A 380 26.10 5.44 16.86
N ASP A 381 26.31 5.36 18.17
CA ASP A 381 26.38 6.54 19.05
C ASP A 381 27.70 7.31 18.90
N GLU A 382 28.75 6.72 18.29
CA GLU A 382 30.02 7.39 17.98
C GLU A 382 30.17 7.88 16.52
N VAL A 383 29.19 7.65 15.64
CA VAL A 383 29.18 8.29 14.31
C VAL A 383 28.57 9.68 14.44
N ALA A 384 29.39 10.62 14.90
CA ALA A 384 29.14 12.04 14.71
C ALA A 384 28.93 12.30 13.21
N SER A 385 27.66 12.52 12.81
CA SER A 385 27.22 13.36 11.68
C SER A 385 28.30 13.56 10.62
N ASP A 386 28.59 12.52 9.83
CA ASP A 386 29.49 12.66 8.69
C ASP A 386 28.67 13.33 7.58
N ASP A 387 28.62 14.66 7.65
CA ASP A 387 28.19 15.54 6.58
C ASP A 387 29.44 15.92 5.76
N PRO A 388 29.84 15.08 4.78
CA PRO A 388 31.04 15.33 3.99
C PRO A 388 30.96 16.64 3.18
N LEU A 389 29.78 17.27 3.11
CA LEU A 389 29.54 18.51 2.39
C LEU A 389 29.30 19.72 3.30
N ARG A 390 29.20 19.54 4.62
CA ARG A 390 28.85 20.57 5.63
C ARG A 390 27.64 21.42 5.23
N ARG A 391 26.58 20.81 4.70
CA ARG A 391 25.34 21.46 4.23
C ARG A 391 24.14 21.26 5.15
N PHE A 392 24.19 20.33 6.10
CA PHE A 392 23.10 20.12 7.03
C PHE A 392 23.14 21.21 8.10
N LEU A 393 22.12 22.07 8.06
CA LEU A 393 21.78 22.87 9.23
C LEU A 393 21.22 21.91 10.28
N PRO A 394 21.67 21.98 11.55
CA PRO A 394 21.06 21.19 12.61
C PRO A 394 19.55 21.44 12.61
N GLN A 395 18.78 20.36 12.72
CA GLN A 395 17.33 20.42 12.69
C GLN A 395 16.87 21.41 13.78
N PRO A 396 16.09 22.44 13.46
CA PRO A 396 15.62 23.39 14.47
C PRO A 396 14.85 22.63 15.54
N VAL A 397 15.12 22.97 16.81
CA VAL A 397 14.49 22.33 17.96
C VAL A 397 12.98 22.44 17.80
N CYS A 398 12.31 21.30 17.79
CA CYS A 398 10.88 21.24 17.54
C CYS A 398 10.12 21.92 18.70
N LEU A 399 9.18 22.81 18.38
CA LEU A 399 8.34 23.45 19.39
C LEU A 399 7.51 22.38 20.12
N GLN A 400 7.39 22.50 21.46
CA GLN A 400 6.50 21.67 22.26
C GLN A 400 5.09 21.70 21.65
N GLY A 401 4.55 20.53 21.30
CA GLY A 401 3.23 20.41 20.67
C GLY A 401 3.21 20.41 19.13
N CYS A 402 4.35 20.21 18.46
CA CYS A 402 4.38 20.05 17.01
C CYS A 402 3.52 18.87 16.54
N LYS A 403 2.48 19.16 15.75
CA LYS A 403 1.55 18.16 15.19
C LYS A 403 2.26 17.05 14.40
N ALA A 404 3.32 17.37 13.65
CA ALA A 404 4.06 16.41 12.85
C ALA A 404 4.94 15.45 13.67
N CYS A 405 5.37 15.87 14.87
CA CYS A 405 6.09 15.02 15.81
C CYS A 405 5.15 14.24 16.73
N ALA A 406 3.94 14.76 16.97
CA ALA A 406 2.89 14.04 17.67
C ALA A 406 2.41 12.82 16.87
N THR A 407 2.41 12.87 15.53
CA THR A 407 2.11 11.72 14.67
C THR A 407 3.23 10.68 14.60
N THR A 408 4.48 11.04 14.94
CA THR A 408 5.59 10.07 15.05
C THR A 408 5.49 9.20 16.30
N SER A 409 4.55 9.51 17.22
CA SER A 409 4.25 8.66 18.40
C SER A 409 3.41 7.41 18.08
N LEU A 410 3.38 6.96 16.82
CA LEU A 410 2.83 5.65 16.46
C LEU A 410 3.57 4.49 17.14
N GLU A 411 4.82 4.70 17.57
CA GLU A 411 5.64 3.67 18.22
C GLU A 411 5.20 3.30 19.66
N ASN A 412 4.28 4.05 20.29
CA ASN A 412 3.90 3.83 21.69
C ASN A 412 2.39 3.71 21.98
N ARG A 413 1.53 3.61 20.96
CA ARG A 413 0.16 3.12 21.21
C ARG A 413 0.26 1.61 21.34
N VAL A 414 0.10 1.09 22.56
CA VAL A 414 -0.15 -0.34 22.78
C VAL A 414 -1.24 -0.74 21.79
N GLU A 415 -0.91 -1.63 20.85
CA GLU A 415 -1.84 -2.09 19.82
C GLU A 415 -3.00 -2.82 20.49
N GLU A 416 -4.08 -2.08 20.80
CA GLU A 416 -5.26 -2.66 21.40
C GLU A 416 -5.94 -3.55 20.36
N LEU A 417 -5.67 -4.85 20.47
CA LEU A 417 -6.28 -5.89 19.65
C LEU A 417 -7.79 -5.92 19.88
N VAL A 418 -8.55 -6.14 18.80
CA VAL A 418 -10.01 -6.27 18.88
C VAL A 418 -10.38 -7.54 19.66
N ASP A 419 -11.18 -7.40 20.72
CA ASP A 419 -11.79 -8.53 21.43
C ASP A 419 -13.09 -8.94 20.75
N TRP A 420 -13.01 -9.95 19.88
CA TRP A 420 -14.17 -10.48 19.15
C TRP A 420 -15.27 -11.07 20.05
N ASN A 421 -14.95 -11.51 21.29
CA ASN A 421 -15.99 -11.94 22.22
C ASN A 421 -16.81 -10.75 22.71
N LEU A 422 -16.15 -9.62 23.01
CA LEU A 422 -16.84 -8.40 23.38
C LEU A 422 -17.63 -7.83 22.19
N VAL A 423 -17.04 -7.82 20.99
CA VAL A 423 -17.73 -7.42 19.75
C VAL A 423 -19.04 -8.20 19.59
N PHE A 424 -19.02 -9.52 19.75
CA PHE A 424 -20.22 -10.35 19.61
C PHE A 424 -21.33 -9.98 20.62
N LYS A 425 -20.94 -9.67 21.86
CA LYS A 425 -21.87 -9.31 22.94
C LYS A 425 -22.57 -7.98 22.69
N VAL A 426 -21.88 -7.00 22.11
CA VAL A 426 -22.40 -5.63 21.94
C VAL A 426 -23.07 -5.40 20.58
N MET A 427 -22.89 -6.30 19.61
CA MET A 427 -23.54 -6.22 18.30
C MET A 427 -25.00 -6.70 18.33
N LYS A 428 -25.80 -6.23 17.36
CA LYS A 428 -27.15 -6.75 17.12
C LYS A 428 -27.08 -8.15 16.51
N GLN A 429 -28.01 -9.01 16.93
CA GLN A 429 -28.13 -10.35 16.37
C GLN A 429 -29.17 -10.41 15.24
N PRO A 430 -28.91 -11.17 14.15
CA PRO A 430 -27.66 -11.89 13.86
C PRO A 430 -26.51 -10.92 13.54
N SER A 431 -25.32 -11.16 14.12
CA SER A 431 -24.13 -10.33 13.89
C SER A 431 -23.35 -10.80 12.67
N TRP A 432 -23.12 -9.90 11.72
CA TRP A 432 -22.36 -10.18 10.50
C TRP A 432 -20.93 -9.63 10.55
N VAL A 433 -19.99 -10.39 9.99
CA VAL A 433 -18.62 -9.93 9.69
C VAL A 433 -18.37 -10.13 8.21
N PHE A 434 -18.10 -9.04 7.50
CA PHE A 434 -17.69 -9.02 6.10
C PHE A 434 -16.19 -8.73 6.05
N ASP A 435 -15.40 -9.78 5.89
CA ASP A 435 -13.95 -9.65 5.77
C ASP A 435 -13.57 -9.36 4.32
N GLY A 436 -13.36 -8.08 4.03
CA GLY A 436 -12.93 -7.60 2.72
C GLY A 436 -11.44 -7.78 2.44
N ARG A 437 -10.67 -8.31 3.39
CA ARG A 437 -9.21 -8.45 3.32
C ARG A 437 -8.70 -9.85 3.65
N ASN A 438 -9.59 -10.78 4.01
CA ASN A 438 -9.29 -12.16 4.38
C ASN A 438 -8.21 -12.25 5.49
N ILE A 439 -8.34 -11.43 6.53
CA ILE A 439 -7.40 -11.40 7.66
C ILE A 439 -7.92 -12.11 8.91
N VAL A 440 -9.22 -12.39 9.01
CA VAL A 440 -9.81 -13.02 10.20
C VAL A 440 -9.94 -14.53 10.03
N ASN A 441 -9.94 -15.25 11.14
CA ASN A 441 -10.24 -16.67 11.15
C ASN A 441 -11.77 -16.88 11.10
N SER A 442 -12.30 -17.12 9.90
CA SER A 442 -13.74 -17.27 9.68
C SER A 442 -14.35 -18.42 10.49
N ALA A 443 -13.66 -19.55 10.62
CA ALA A 443 -14.16 -20.72 11.36
C ALA A 443 -14.31 -20.42 12.85
N LEU A 444 -13.34 -19.72 13.43
CA LEU A 444 -13.37 -19.31 14.83
C LEU A 444 -14.50 -18.31 15.09
N LEU A 445 -14.68 -17.30 14.24
CA LEU A 445 -15.77 -16.34 14.39
C LEU A 445 -17.16 -16.99 14.21
N GLN A 446 -17.29 -17.93 13.27
CA GLN A 446 -18.51 -18.72 13.12
C GLN A 446 -18.80 -19.57 14.35
N GLY A 447 -17.77 -20.16 14.98
CA GLY A 447 -17.89 -20.88 16.24
C GLY A 447 -18.38 -20.02 17.40
N MET A 448 -18.11 -18.71 17.38
CA MET A 448 -18.67 -17.74 18.34
C MET A 448 -20.12 -17.35 18.05
N GLY A 449 -20.64 -17.66 16.86
CA GLY A 449 -22.00 -17.34 16.42
C GLY A 449 -22.11 -16.21 15.39
N PHE A 450 -20.99 -15.65 14.92
CA PHE A 450 -21.02 -14.67 13.83
C PHE A 450 -21.42 -15.34 12.51
N LYS A 451 -22.11 -14.59 11.66
CA LYS A 451 -22.20 -14.91 10.24
C LYS A 451 -21.06 -14.22 9.52
N VAL A 452 -20.19 -15.01 8.89
CA VAL A 452 -18.97 -14.49 8.24
C VAL A 452 -19.07 -14.62 6.73
N HIS A 453 -18.68 -13.57 6.01
CA HIS A 453 -18.46 -13.59 4.58
C HIS A 453 -17.06 -13.06 4.28
N SER A 454 -16.27 -13.84 3.55
CA SER A 454 -14.90 -13.52 3.16
C SER A 454 -14.80 -13.52 1.65
N ILE A 455 -14.05 -12.58 1.08
CA ILE A 455 -13.91 -12.46 -0.38
C ILE A 455 -13.23 -13.69 -0.96
N GLY A 456 -13.83 -14.27 -2.00
CA GLY A 456 -13.27 -15.40 -2.73
C GLY A 456 -13.37 -16.75 -2.01
N LYS A 457 -14.24 -16.87 -1.00
CA LYS A 457 -14.45 -18.10 -0.24
C LYS A 457 -15.94 -18.46 -0.22
N CYS A 458 -16.24 -19.74 -0.38
CA CYS A 458 -17.59 -20.29 -0.22
C CYS A 458 -17.67 -21.04 1.11
N PHE A 459 -18.73 -20.78 1.90
CA PHE A 459 -18.97 -21.41 3.21
C PHE A 459 -20.36 -22.04 3.25
#